data_AF-A0A949IAG1-F1
#
_entry.id   AF-A0A949IAG1-F1
#
_cell.length_a   1.000
_cell.length_b   1.000
_cell.length_c   1.000
_cell.angle_alpha   90.00
_cell.angle_beta   90.00
_cell.angle_gamma   90.00
#
_symmetry.space_group_name_H-M   'P 1'
#
loop_
_entity.id
_entity.type
_entity.pdbx_description
1 polymer ?
#
loop_
_entity_poly.entity_id
_entity_poly.type
_entity_poly.pdbx_seq_one_letter_code
_entity_poly.pdbx_strand_id
1 'polypeptide(L)'
;LGAGAFAVFKWRGRMHHDLTQPIPGAPALTLPGDLARSTQRLRAAITRFDAHSGPLMPHFAYGQLSKGDYAIAHTLHIANHQDDIVLSA
;
A
#
# COMPACT_ATOMS: atom_id res chain seq x y z
N LEU A 1 8.19 -2.69 11.23
CA LEU A 1 7.82 -4.09 10.93
C LEU A 1 8.92 -4.66 10.06
N GLY A 2 9.59 -5.74 10.48
CA GLY A 2 10.74 -6.31 9.76
C GLY A 2 10.33 -7.34 8.71
N ALA A 3 11.31 -7.93 8.02
CA ALA A 3 11.14 -8.90 6.92
C ALA A 3 10.17 -10.07 7.25
N GLY A 4 10.08 -10.49 8.51
CA GLY A 4 9.17 -11.57 8.93
C GLY A 4 7.69 -11.20 8.97
N ALA A 5 7.34 -9.91 9.09
CA ALA A 5 5.94 -9.48 9.24
C ALA A 5 5.12 -9.76 7.98
N PHE A 6 5.71 -9.56 6.79
CA PHE A 6 5.02 -9.81 5.54
C PHE A 6 4.61 -11.29 5.38
N ALA A 7 5.47 -12.23 5.79
CA ALA A 7 5.15 -13.65 5.73
C ALA A 7 3.91 -14.00 6.56
N VAL A 8 3.80 -13.43 7.76
CA VAL A 8 2.62 -13.61 8.63
C VAL A 8 1.37 -13.02 8.00
N PHE A 9 1.45 -11.81 7.45
CA PHE A 9 0.31 -11.15 6.80
C PHE A 9 -0.16 -11.89 5.55
N LYS A 10 0.78 -12.36 4.72
CA LYS A 10 0.50 -13.16 3.53
C LYS A 10 -0.18 -14.47 3.90
N TRP A 11 0.33 -15.20 4.91
CA TRP A 11 -0.28 -16.43 5.38
C TRP A 11 -1.69 -16.21 5.94
N ARG A 12 -1.89 -15.13 6.71
CA ARG A 12 -3.19 -14.79 7.30
C ARG A 12 -4.20 -14.21 6.29
N GLY A 13 -3.73 -13.72 5.14
CA GLY A 13 -4.57 -13.00 4.17
C GLY A 13 -5.07 -11.64 4.66
N ARG A 14 -4.52 -11.13 5.77
CA ARG A 14 -4.85 -9.82 6.36
C ARG A 14 -3.60 -9.21 6.97
N MET A 15 -3.46 -7.90 6.81
CA MET A 15 -2.50 -7.10 7.56
C MET A 15 -3.21 -6.10 8.46
N HIS A 16 -2.48 -5.58 9.45
CA HIS A 16 -2.88 -4.40 10.22
C HIS A 16 -1.65 -3.57 10.56
N HIS A 17 -1.76 -2.26 10.40
CA HIS A 17 -0.73 -1.27 10.73
C HIS A 17 -1.36 0.09 11.01
N ASP A 18 -0.61 1.02 11.61
CA ASP A 18 -1.06 2.38 11.87
C ASP A 18 -1.28 3.13 10.54
N LEU A 19 -2.54 3.53 10.31
CA LEU A 19 -2.99 4.16 9.08
C LEU A 19 -2.53 5.62 8.93
N THR A 20 -2.07 6.23 10.03
CA THR A 20 -1.53 7.59 10.06
C THR A 20 -0.01 7.63 10.00
N GLN A 21 0.65 6.47 9.98
CA GLN A 21 2.10 6.39 9.95
C GLN A 21 2.66 7.00 8.65
N PRO A 22 3.61 7.96 8.73
CA PRO A 22 4.22 8.52 7.53
C PRO A 22 5.05 7.46 6.79
N ILE A 23 5.00 7.49 5.46
CA ILE A 23 5.87 6.66 4.62
C ILE A 23 7.25 7.32 4.57
N PRO A 24 8.34 6.63 4.99
CA PRO A 24 9.68 7.17 4.93
C PRO A 24 10.05 7.67 3.52
N GLY A 25 10.46 8.93 3.42
CA GLY A 25 10.86 9.56 2.15
C GLY A 25 9.71 10.00 1.23
N ALA A 26 8.45 9.78 1.61
CA ALA A 26 7.31 10.30 0.86
C ALA A 26 6.98 11.76 1.27
N PRO A 27 6.45 12.59 0.35
CA PRO A 27 5.91 13.90 0.70
C PRO A 27 4.78 13.80 1.73
N ALA A 28 4.64 14.83 2.57
CA ALA A 28 3.50 14.95 3.48
C ALA A 28 2.17 15.03 2.72
N LEU A 29 1.11 14.48 3.31
CA LEU A 29 -0.24 14.56 2.75
C LEU A 29 -0.81 15.97 2.98
N THR A 30 -1.41 16.56 1.95
CA THR A 30 -2.21 17.79 2.08
C THR A 30 -3.60 17.44 2.59
N LEU A 31 -4.05 18.09 3.67
CA LEU A 31 -5.37 17.92 4.26
C LEU A 31 -6.15 19.26 4.27
N PRO A 32 -7.48 19.26 4.05
CA PRO A 32 -8.31 18.10 3.71
C PRO A 32 -8.01 17.58 2.30
N GLY A 33 -8.04 16.25 2.13
CA GLY A 33 -7.80 15.62 0.84
C GLY A 33 -8.99 15.73 -0.12
N ASP A 34 -8.75 15.54 -1.41
CA ASP A 34 -9.77 15.41 -2.45
C ASP A 34 -9.98 13.93 -2.79
N LEU A 35 -11.17 13.38 -2.53
CA LEU A 35 -11.47 11.97 -2.74
C LEU A 35 -11.38 11.56 -4.21
N ALA A 36 -11.88 12.38 -5.13
CA ALA A 36 -11.86 12.07 -6.55
C ALA A 36 -10.42 12.02 -7.06
N ARG A 37 -9.61 13.03 -6.72
CA ARG A 37 -8.19 13.10 -7.08
C ARG A 37 -7.39 11.96 -6.45
N SER A 38 -7.64 11.65 -5.18
CA SER A 38 -6.95 10.57 -4.46
C SER A 38 -7.24 9.21 -5.08
N THR A 39 -8.50 8.97 -5.45
CA THR A 39 -8.92 7.71 -6.08
C THR A 39 -8.35 7.58 -7.50
N GLN A 40 -8.32 8.67 -8.27
CA GLN A 40 -7.67 8.68 -9.59
C GLN A 40 -6.17 8.35 -9.48
N ARG A 41 -5.47 8.94 -8.50
CA ARG A 41 -4.06 8.66 -8.24
C ARG A 41 -3.82 7.20 -7.86
N LEU A 42 -4.68 6.61 -7.02
CA LEU A 42 -4.59 5.19 -6.66
C LEU A 42 -4.73 4.28 -7.89
N ARG A 43 -5.75 4.52 -8.73
CA ARG A 43 -5.94 3.74 -9.97
C ARG A 43 -4.73 3.85 -10.91
N ALA A 44 -4.21 5.05 -11.12
CA ALA A 44 -3.02 5.26 -11.94
C ALA A 44 -1.79 4.52 -11.39
N ALA A 45 -1.62 4.48 -10.07
CA ALA A 45 -0.53 3.73 -9.43
C ALA A 45 -0.66 2.22 -9.65
N ILE A 46 -1.87 1.66 -9.56
CA ILE A 46 -2.16 0.26 -9.84
C ILE A 46 -1.84 -0.08 -11.29
N THR A 47 -2.32 0.71 -12.25
CA THR A 47 -2.04 0.51 -13.68
C THR A 47 -0.53 0.57 -13.98
N ARG A 48 0.18 1.53 -13.40
CA ARG A 48 1.64 1.65 -13.57
C ARG A 48 2.38 0.45 -12.98
N PHE A 49 1.98 -0.02 -11.81
CA PHE A 49 2.59 -1.20 -11.17
C PHE A 49 2.36 -2.47 -12.00
N ASP A 50 1.16 -2.65 -12.52
CA ASP A 50 0.82 -3.81 -13.36
C ASP A 50 1.64 -3.84 -14.65
N ALA A 51 1.77 -2.70 -15.33
CA ALA A 51 2.56 -2.56 -16.55
C ALA A 51 4.09 -2.62 -16.33
N HIS A 52 4.59 -2.45 -15.09
CA HIS A 52 6.02 -2.40 -14.82
C HIS A 52 6.68 -3.79 -14.95
N SER A 53 7.62 -3.94 -15.87
CA SER A 53 8.36 -5.19 -16.10
C SER A 53 9.84 -5.12 -15.69
N GLY A 54 10.30 -3.95 -15.24
CA GLY A 54 11.68 -3.75 -14.82
C GLY A 54 11.95 -4.22 -13.38
N PRO A 55 13.20 -4.07 -12.90
CA PRO A 55 13.54 -4.32 -11.51
C PRO A 55 12.66 -3.53 -10.54
N LEU A 56 12.33 -4.13 -9.40
CA LEU A 56 11.61 -3.47 -8.31
C LEU A 56 12.61 -3.05 -7.24
N MET A 57 12.43 -1.85 -6.70
CA MET A 57 13.16 -1.42 -5.51
C MET A 57 12.77 -2.30 -4.31
N PRO A 58 13.61 -2.42 -3.27
CA PRO A 58 13.20 -3.06 -2.03
C PRO A 58 12.04 -2.31 -1.35
N HIS A 59 11.13 -3.06 -0.73
CA HIS A 59 10.07 -2.52 0.10
C HIS A 59 10.68 -1.95 1.38
N PHE A 60 10.31 -0.71 1.75
CA PHE A 60 10.94 -0.03 2.89
C PHE A 60 10.83 -0.81 4.21
N ALA A 61 9.73 -1.56 4.42
CA ALA A 61 9.53 -2.38 5.61
C ALA A 61 9.90 -3.86 5.44
N TYR A 62 9.81 -4.41 4.23
CA TYR A 62 9.88 -5.85 3.99
C TYR A 62 11.14 -6.30 3.24
N GLY A 63 11.95 -5.35 2.77
CA GLY A 63 13.12 -5.63 1.96
C GLY A 63 12.75 -6.06 0.54
N GLN A 64 13.61 -6.88 -0.07
CA GLN A 64 13.40 -7.34 -1.44
C GLN A 64 12.17 -8.25 -1.55
N LEU A 65 11.29 -7.96 -2.49
CA LEU A 65 10.09 -8.74 -2.78
C LEU A 65 10.01 -9.06 -4.26
N SER A 66 9.39 -10.19 -4.59
CA SER A 66 8.98 -10.48 -5.97
C SER A 66 7.84 -9.55 -6.42
N LYS A 67 7.57 -9.45 -7.74
CA LYS A 67 6.42 -8.70 -8.24
C LYS A 67 5.09 -9.26 -7.69
N GLY A 68 4.98 -10.58 -7.56
CA GLY A 68 3.81 -11.23 -6.96
C GLY A 68 3.64 -10.90 -5.48
N ASP A 69 4.73 -10.90 -4.71
CA ASP A 69 4.69 -10.52 -3.30
C ASP A 69 4.35 -9.04 -3.11
N TYR A 70 4.84 -8.17 -3.99
CA TYR A 70 4.41 -6.77 -4.03
C TYR A 70 2.92 -6.63 -4.30
N ALA A 71 2.37 -7.39 -5.25
CA ALA A 71 0.93 -7.36 -5.54
C ALA A 71 0.11 -7.77 -4.31
N ILE A 72 0.53 -8.82 -3.59
CA ILE A 72 -0.10 -9.25 -2.34
C ILE A 72 0.02 -8.15 -1.28
N ALA A 73 1.21 -7.59 -1.07
CA ALA A 73 1.42 -6.52 -0.10
C ALA A 73 0.52 -5.31 -0.38
N HIS A 74 0.45 -4.85 -1.63
CA HIS A 74 -0.42 -3.74 -2.02
C HIS A 74 -1.90 -4.03 -1.76
N THR A 75 -2.39 -5.22 -2.11
CA THR A 75 -3.78 -5.63 -1.86
C THR A 75 -4.11 -5.66 -0.36
N LEU A 76 -3.21 -6.22 0.45
CA LEU A 76 -3.37 -6.25 1.91
C LEU A 76 -3.40 -4.84 2.49
N HIS A 77 -2.53 -3.93 2.02
CA HIS A 77 -2.56 -2.52 2.42
C HIS A 77 -3.89 -1.86 2.03
N ILE A 78 -4.32 -1.96 0.77
CA ILE A 78 -5.58 -1.36 0.32
C ILE A 78 -6.76 -1.86 1.16
N ALA A 79 -6.83 -3.17 1.42
CA ALA A 79 -7.87 -3.76 2.26
C ALA A 79 -7.84 -3.22 3.69
N ASN A 80 -6.66 -3.08 4.32
CA ASN A 80 -6.56 -2.52 5.67
C ASN A 80 -6.93 -1.02 5.73
N HIS A 81 -6.63 -0.23 4.69
CA HIS A 81 -7.01 1.18 4.62
C HIS A 81 -8.51 1.37 4.32
N GLN A 82 -9.15 0.42 3.63
CA GLN A 82 -10.59 0.51 3.34
C GLN A 82 -11.43 0.52 4.63
N ASP A 83 -10.94 -0.15 5.70
CA ASP A 83 -11.63 -0.27 6.98
C ASP A 83 -11.90 1.12 7.62
N ASP A 84 -11.15 2.15 7.22
CA ASP A 84 -11.26 3.55 7.70
C ASP A 84 -12.01 4.48 6.72
N ILE A 85 -12.47 3.99 5.57
CA ILE A 85 -13.26 4.82 4.63
C ILE A 85 -14.71 4.88 5.14
N VAL A 86 -15.06 5.98 5.80
CA VAL A 86 -16.43 6.27 6.24
C VAL A 86 -17.13 7.16 5.21
N LEU A 87 -18.29 6.71 4.72
CA LEU A 87 -19.15 7.53 3.87
C LEU A 87 -20.02 8.43 4.75
N SER A 88 -19.89 9.74 4.60
CA SER A 88 -20.83 10.68 5.21
C SER A 88 -22.17 10.60 4.46
N ALA A 89 -23.26 10.44 5.22
CA ALA A 89 -24.64 10.48 4.70
C ALA A 89 -25.11 11.90 4.39
#